data_AF-A0A965UVL7-F1
#
_entry.id   AF-A0A965UVL7-F1
#
_cell.length_a   1.000
_cell.length_b   1.000
_cell.length_c   1.000
_cell.angle_alpha   90.00
_cell.angle_beta   90.00
_cell.angle_gamma   90.00
#
_symmetry.space_group_name_H-M   'P 1'
#
loop_
_entity.id
_entity.type
_entity.pdbx_description
1 polymer ?
#
loop_
_entity_poly.entity_id
_entity_poly.type
_entity_poly.pdbx_seq_one_letter_code
_entity_poly.pdbx_strand_id
1 'polypeptide(L)'
;MTIPVGFFSEPPRVVIGPIPPKDEETWVAAEEVEMEGSLNIDLEVLKANVTHNIRLGFQPIAPHPTNDVEIMIVGGGPSLDKHIDTIKQLRQQGVKLVTLNNAYQYCLAHGLTPSAFFMVDGREFNKRFLTTIIPTCKYFLSSQCHPSVFDGMPKEQTYIWHTSAEEIQEILATEYKNWYAVPGGSTALLRAIPMFRMLGFKRFHIFGCDSCL
;
A
#
# COMPACT_ATOMS: atom_id res chain seq x y z
N MET A 1 39.60 -2.77 -29.21
CA MET A 1 39.06 -1.70 -28.35
C MET A 1 37.66 -2.11 -27.93
N THR A 2 37.47 -2.43 -26.65
CA THR A 2 36.18 -2.80 -26.07
C THR A 2 35.43 -1.53 -25.68
N ILE A 3 34.19 -1.38 -26.18
CA ILE A 3 33.30 -0.27 -25.81
C ILE A 3 32.75 -0.58 -24.40
N PRO A 4 32.87 0.33 -23.42
CA PRO A 4 32.32 0.10 -22.09
C PRO A 4 30.79 0.13 -22.14
N VAL A 5 30.14 -0.92 -21.64
CA VAL A 5 28.69 -0.98 -21.47
C VAL A 5 28.35 -0.25 -20.17
N GLY A 6 28.20 1.08 -20.26
CA GLY A 6 27.74 1.92 -19.16
C GLY A 6 26.22 1.85 -18.99
N PHE A 7 25.74 2.06 -17.75
CA PHE A 7 24.33 2.06 -17.35
C PHE A 7 23.48 3.22 -17.92
N PHE A 8 24.09 4.11 -18.68
CA PHE A 8 23.45 5.26 -19.31
C PHE A 8 23.41 5.02 -20.83
N SER A 9 22.42 4.27 -21.31
CA SER A 9 21.99 4.44 -22.70
C SER A 9 21.30 5.80 -22.80
N GLU A 10 21.35 6.46 -23.96
CA GLU A 10 20.39 7.53 -24.23
C GLU A 10 18.97 7.04 -23.91
N PRO A 11 18.12 7.85 -23.29
CA PRO A 11 16.74 7.45 -23.02
C PRO A 11 16.12 6.95 -24.33
N PRO A 12 15.51 5.76 -24.35
CA PRO A 12 14.94 5.23 -25.57
C PRO A 12 13.97 6.26 -26.12
N ARG A 13 14.14 6.61 -27.40
CA ARG A 13 13.23 7.51 -28.08
C ARG A 13 11.90 6.77 -28.22
N VAL A 14 10.97 7.02 -27.29
CA VAL A 14 9.61 6.46 -27.35
C VAL A 14 8.90 7.15 -28.50
N VAL A 15 8.85 6.48 -29.64
CA VAL A 15 7.95 6.85 -30.74
C VAL A 15 6.59 6.27 -30.38
N ILE A 16 5.71 7.09 -29.79
CA ILE A 16 4.29 6.74 -29.68
C ILE A 16 3.72 6.85 -31.08
N GLY A 17 3.76 5.76 -31.84
CA GLY A 17 2.92 5.62 -33.02
C GLY A 17 1.47 5.52 -32.57
N PRO A 18 0.51 6.21 -33.20
CA PRO A 18 -0.89 5.91 -32.98
C PRO A 18 -1.08 4.42 -33.27
N ILE A 19 -1.70 3.67 -32.36
CA ILE A 19 -2.16 2.32 -32.65
C ILE A 19 -3.45 2.52 -33.45
N PRO A 20 -3.45 2.35 -34.78
CA PRO A 20 -4.70 2.47 -35.52
C PRO A 20 -5.65 1.39 -35.02
N PRO A 21 -6.91 1.73 -34.71
CA PRO A 21 -7.89 0.74 -34.29
C PRO A 21 -8.02 -0.32 -35.40
N LYS A 22 -8.01 -1.60 -35.02
CA LYS A 22 -8.07 -2.70 -35.98
C LYS A 22 -9.42 -2.77 -36.70
N ASP A 23 -10.49 -2.26 -36.08
CA ASP A 23 -11.85 -2.13 -36.62
C ASP A 23 -12.59 -0.99 -35.88
N GLU A 24 -13.39 -0.17 -36.60
CA GLU A 24 -14.15 0.98 -36.03
C GLU A 24 -15.22 0.56 -35.01
N GLU A 25 -15.64 -0.70 -35.00
CA GLU A 25 -16.73 -1.19 -34.14
C GLU A 25 -16.30 -1.59 -32.72
N THR A 26 -15.00 -1.66 -32.41
CA THR A 26 -14.51 -2.19 -31.10
C THR A 26 -13.93 -1.13 -30.17
N TRP A 27 -13.77 0.12 -30.65
CA TRP A 27 -13.13 1.19 -29.89
C TRP A 27 -14.09 2.35 -29.71
N VAL A 28 -14.41 2.64 -28.44
CA VAL A 28 -15.17 3.82 -28.05
C VAL A 28 -14.17 4.88 -27.59
N ALA A 29 -14.33 6.12 -28.06
CA ALA A 29 -13.48 7.22 -27.63
C ALA A 29 -13.62 7.41 -26.10
N ALA A 30 -12.55 7.73 -25.38
CA ALA A 30 -12.64 7.88 -23.92
C ALA A 30 -13.61 9.00 -23.52
N GLU A 31 -13.76 10.01 -24.39
CA GLU A 31 -14.70 11.13 -24.26
C GLU A 31 -16.17 10.70 -24.41
N GLU A 32 -16.42 9.54 -25.02
CA GLU A 32 -17.76 8.93 -25.18
C GLU A 32 -18.10 8.00 -23.99
N VAL A 33 -17.19 7.84 -23.03
CA VAL A 33 -17.39 7.04 -21.82
C VAL A 33 -17.47 7.97 -20.60
N GLU A 34 -18.56 7.86 -19.85
CA GLU A 34 -18.62 8.48 -18.53
C GLU A 34 -17.76 7.68 -17.56
N MET A 35 -16.63 8.26 -17.16
CA MET A 35 -15.71 7.66 -16.21
C MET A 35 -16.17 7.96 -14.79
N GLU A 36 -16.83 7.00 -14.14
CA GLU A 36 -17.20 7.09 -12.73
C GLU A 36 -16.18 6.32 -11.87
N GLY A 37 -15.68 6.99 -10.82
CA GLY A 37 -14.83 6.38 -9.81
C GLY A 37 -15.36 6.73 -8.43
N SER A 38 -15.69 5.71 -7.63
CA SER A 38 -16.09 5.88 -6.24
C SER A 38 -15.00 5.41 -5.28
N LEU A 39 -14.88 6.12 -4.16
CA LEU A 39 -14.05 5.70 -3.03
C LEU A 39 -14.78 4.64 -2.20
N ASN A 40 -14.05 3.93 -1.35
CA ASN A 40 -14.67 2.94 -0.45
C ASN A 40 -15.53 3.56 0.68
N ILE A 41 -15.48 4.89 0.82
CA ILE A 41 -16.29 5.74 1.71
C ILE A 41 -16.48 7.10 1.03
N ASP A 42 -17.50 7.86 1.43
CA ASP A 42 -17.72 9.23 0.94
C ASP A 42 -16.54 10.14 1.22
N LEU A 43 -16.28 11.10 0.32
CA LEU A 43 -15.15 12.03 0.43
C LEU A 43 -15.19 12.85 1.73
N GLU A 44 -16.37 13.29 2.16
CA GLU A 44 -16.50 14.06 3.40
C GLU A 44 -16.22 13.19 4.65
N VAL A 45 -16.61 11.92 4.62
CA VAL A 45 -16.25 10.95 5.66
C VAL A 45 -14.74 10.70 5.65
N LEU A 46 -14.13 10.60 4.47
CA LEU A 46 -12.68 10.46 4.32
C LEU A 46 -11.94 11.66 4.95
N LYS A 47 -12.35 12.89 4.62
CA LYS A 47 -11.75 14.12 5.18
C LYS A 47 -11.94 14.18 6.70
N ALA A 48 -13.11 13.80 7.20
CA ALA A 48 -13.38 13.74 8.64
C ALA A 48 -12.48 12.71 9.35
N ASN A 49 -12.30 11.53 8.77
CA ASN A 49 -11.38 10.51 9.28
C ASN A 49 -9.95 11.05 9.35
N VAL A 50 -9.46 11.66 8.25
CA VAL A 50 -8.10 12.24 8.22
C VAL A 50 -7.95 13.30 9.30
N THR A 51 -8.88 14.26 9.36
CA THR A 51 -8.88 15.36 10.34
C THR A 51 -8.84 14.86 11.79
N HIS A 52 -9.54 13.77 12.09
CA HIS A 52 -9.52 13.14 13.40
C HIS A 52 -8.19 12.43 13.67
N ASN A 53 -7.78 11.55 12.76
CA ASN A 53 -6.70 10.59 13.00
C ASN A 53 -5.32 11.25 13.12
N ILE A 54 -5.07 12.34 12.39
CA ILE A 54 -3.79 13.04 12.43
C ILE A 54 -3.49 13.68 13.79
N ARG A 55 -4.53 13.95 14.60
CA ARG A 55 -4.42 14.52 15.95
C ARG A 55 -4.21 13.48 17.05
N LEU A 56 -4.28 12.19 16.72
CA LEU A 56 -4.16 11.12 17.71
C LEU A 56 -2.71 10.96 18.23
N GLY A 57 -1.71 11.60 17.62
CA GLY A 57 -0.32 11.52 18.08
C GLY A 57 0.38 10.19 17.76
N PHE A 58 0.01 9.53 16.66
CA PHE A 58 0.78 8.40 16.11
C PHE A 58 2.01 8.92 15.34
N GLN A 59 3.04 8.08 15.26
CA GLN A 59 4.29 8.45 14.58
C GLN A 59 4.06 8.52 13.07
N PRO A 60 4.31 9.66 12.39
CA PRO A 60 4.24 9.71 10.94
C PRO A 60 5.38 8.87 10.33
N ILE A 61 5.11 8.23 9.19
CA ILE A 61 6.19 7.60 8.41
C ILE A 61 7.13 8.66 7.82
N ALA A 62 8.38 8.28 7.59
CA ALA A 62 9.38 9.11 6.94
C ALA A 62 10.32 8.27 6.07
N PRO A 63 11.03 8.86 5.09
CA PRO A 63 12.01 8.15 4.29
C PRO A 63 13.16 7.61 5.12
N HIS A 64 13.67 6.44 4.74
CA HIS A 64 14.84 5.81 5.34
C HIS A 64 15.87 5.42 4.28
N PRO A 65 17.17 5.33 4.65
CA PRO A 65 18.19 4.79 3.77
C PRO A 65 17.81 3.40 3.26
N THR A 66 18.18 3.14 2.00
CA THR A 66 17.95 1.84 1.39
C THR A 66 18.75 0.75 2.11
N ASN A 67 18.14 -0.43 2.28
CA ASN A 67 18.72 -1.57 2.99
C ASN A 67 18.52 -2.88 2.22
N ASP A 68 19.20 -3.95 2.64
CA ASP A 68 19.13 -5.28 2.01
C ASP A 68 18.14 -6.24 2.68
N VAL A 69 17.31 -5.75 3.61
CA VAL A 69 16.27 -6.58 4.23
C VAL A 69 15.22 -6.93 3.18
N GLU A 70 14.92 -8.22 3.06
CA GLU A 70 13.88 -8.72 2.18
C GLU A 70 12.52 -8.71 2.88
N ILE A 71 11.50 -8.29 2.11
CA ILE A 71 10.12 -8.35 2.57
C ILE A 71 9.26 -9.14 1.59
N MET A 72 8.26 -9.85 2.10
CA MET A 72 7.13 -10.29 1.29
C MET A 72 5.90 -9.47 1.63
N ILE A 73 5.17 -9.05 0.61
CA ILE A 73 3.87 -8.38 0.73
C ILE A 73 2.79 -9.38 0.33
N VAL A 74 1.84 -9.58 1.24
CA VAL A 74 0.76 -10.55 1.09
C VAL A 74 -0.58 -9.85 1.04
N GLY A 75 -1.25 -9.93 -0.11
CA GLY A 75 -2.62 -9.50 -0.32
C GLY A 75 -3.63 -10.63 -0.07
N GLY A 76 -4.92 -10.29 -0.08
CA GLY A 76 -6.02 -11.22 0.21
C GLY A 76 -6.63 -11.91 -1.01
N GLY A 77 -5.93 -11.95 -2.14
CA GLY A 77 -6.40 -12.58 -3.37
C GLY A 77 -6.44 -14.11 -3.27
N PRO A 78 -7.35 -14.78 -4.02
CA PRO A 78 -7.48 -16.25 -4.02
C PRO A 78 -6.18 -17.03 -4.29
N SER A 79 -5.21 -16.47 -5.02
CA SER A 79 -3.93 -17.17 -5.26
C SER A 79 -3.11 -17.38 -3.99
N LEU A 80 -3.36 -16.62 -2.92
CA LEU A 80 -2.61 -16.71 -1.68
C LEU A 80 -2.54 -18.14 -1.14
N ASP A 81 -3.67 -18.85 -1.19
CA ASP A 81 -3.79 -20.21 -0.65
C ASP A 81 -2.75 -21.17 -1.25
N LYS A 82 -2.47 -21.01 -2.56
CA LYS A 82 -1.49 -21.82 -3.29
C LYS A 82 -0.04 -21.56 -2.88
N HIS A 83 0.23 -20.49 -2.14
CA HIS A 83 1.57 -20.02 -1.82
C HIS A 83 1.91 -20.07 -0.33
N ILE A 84 1.04 -20.61 0.52
CA ILE A 84 1.24 -20.59 1.98
C ILE A 84 2.54 -21.31 2.39
N ASP A 85 2.86 -22.44 1.79
CA ASP A 85 4.09 -23.17 2.11
C ASP A 85 5.35 -22.40 1.69
N THR A 86 5.32 -21.76 0.51
CA THR A 86 6.41 -20.88 0.06
C THR A 86 6.59 -19.69 1.01
N ILE A 87 5.49 -19.09 1.48
CA ILE A 87 5.53 -17.98 2.44
C ILE A 87 6.16 -18.46 3.76
N LYS A 88 5.80 -19.65 4.26
CA LYS A 88 6.42 -20.25 5.45
C LYS A 88 7.91 -20.49 5.29
N GLN A 89 8.35 -20.98 4.12
CA GLN A 89 9.77 -21.21 3.84
C GLN A 89 10.57 -19.90 3.83
N LEU A 90 10.09 -18.88 3.09
CA LEU A 90 10.73 -17.57 3.06
C LEU A 90 10.76 -16.93 4.46
N ARG A 91 9.71 -17.13 5.27
CA ARG A 91 9.68 -16.68 6.66
C ARG A 91 10.79 -17.31 7.50
N GLN A 92 10.99 -18.62 7.38
CA GLN A 92 12.06 -19.35 8.08
C GLN A 92 13.46 -18.86 7.65
N GLN A 93 13.59 -18.37 6.42
CA GLN A 93 14.81 -17.75 5.90
C GLN A 93 15.02 -16.30 6.37
N GLY A 94 14.09 -15.74 7.17
CA GLY A 94 14.20 -14.41 7.77
C GLY A 94 13.52 -13.28 7.00
N VAL A 95 12.83 -13.58 5.89
CA VAL A 95 12.07 -12.59 5.11
C VAL A 95 10.93 -12.01 5.97
N LYS A 96 10.76 -10.68 5.95
CA LYS A 96 9.72 -10.00 6.73
C LYS A 96 8.40 -10.04 5.98
N LEU A 97 7.31 -10.52 6.60
CA LEU A 97 5.98 -10.50 6.00
C LEU A 97 5.19 -9.28 6.43
N VAL A 98 4.79 -8.57 5.40
CA VAL A 98 3.86 -7.46 5.40
C VAL A 98 2.53 -8.00 4.92
N THR A 99 1.49 -7.82 5.71
CA THR A 99 0.13 -8.23 5.35
C THR A 99 -0.70 -7.01 4.99
N LEU A 100 -1.53 -7.14 3.95
CA LEU A 100 -2.46 -6.10 3.52
C LEU A 100 -3.87 -6.44 3.99
N ASN A 101 -4.53 -5.55 4.72
CA ASN A 101 -5.94 -5.72 5.13
C ASN A 101 -6.21 -7.13 5.72
N ASN A 102 -7.26 -7.83 5.27
CA ASN A 102 -7.66 -9.14 5.81
C ASN A 102 -6.62 -10.26 5.63
N ALA A 103 -5.60 -10.08 4.78
CA ALA A 103 -4.50 -11.05 4.71
C ALA A 103 -3.81 -11.25 6.07
N TYR A 104 -3.89 -10.25 6.95
CA TYR A 104 -3.42 -10.32 8.34
C TYR A 104 -4.04 -11.51 9.10
N GLN A 105 -5.37 -11.55 9.16
CA GLN A 105 -6.11 -12.60 9.87
C GLN A 105 -5.93 -13.95 9.18
N TYR A 106 -5.90 -13.98 7.85
CA TYR A 106 -5.62 -15.19 7.09
C TYR A 106 -4.25 -15.80 7.44
N CYS A 107 -3.19 -14.97 7.46
CA CYS A 107 -1.85 -15.41 7.83
C CYS A 107 -1.80 -15.91 9.27
N LEU A 108 -2.43 -15.21 10.23
CA LEU A 108 -2.50 -15.66 11.61
C LEU A 108 -3.15 -17.04 11.75
N ALA A 109 -4.27 -17.27 11.04
CA ALA A 109 -4.96 -18.56 11.03
C ALA A 109 -4.09 -19.71 10.48
N HIS A 110 -3.08 -19.39 9.65
CA HIS A 110 -2.12 -20.35 9.09
C HIS A 110 -0.79 -20.43 9.84
N GLY A 111 -0.72 -19.84 11.05
CA GLY A 111 0.49 -19.82 11.89
C GLY A 111 1.60 -18.90 11.38
N LEU A 112 1.27 -17.93 10.53
CA LEU A 112 2.21 -16.95 9.98
C LEU A 112 2.07 -15.62 10.73
N THR A 113 2.94 -15.38 11.72
CA THR A 113 2.97 -14.12 12.47
C THR A 113 3.47 -12.96 11.59
N PRO A 114 2.70 -11.87 11.38
CA PRO A 114 3.14 -10.72 10.58
C PRO A 114 4.27 -9.93 11.23
N SER A 115 5.15 -9.37 10.41
CA SER A 115 6.17 -8.39 10.83
C SER A 115 5.66 -6.96 10.66
N ALA A 116 4.80 -6.76 9.67
CA ALA A 116 4.05 -5.54 9.53
C ALA A 116 2.61 -5.80 9.03
N PHE A 117 1.73 -4.88 9.38
CA PHE A 117 0.37 -4.75 8.85
C PHE A 117 0.25 -3.42 8.11
N PHE A 118 -0.39 -3.42 6.96
CA PHE A 118 -0.65 -2.22 6.17
C PHE A 118 -2.13 -2.13 5.79
N MET A 119 -2.71 -0.95 5.99
CA MET A 119 -4.12 -0.69 5.70
C MET A 119 -4.36 0.74 5.20
N VAL A 120 -5.25 0.86 4.21
CA VAL A 120 -5.72 2.12 3.61
C VAL A 120 -7.24 2.26 3.61
N ASP A 121 -7.97 1.17 3.87
CA ASP A 121 -9.41 1.14 3.67
C ASP A 121 -10.17 1.95 4.73
N GLY A 122 -11.06 2.84 4.28
CA GLY A 122 -11.77 3.81 5.12
C GLY A 122 -12.95 3.25 5.93
N ARG A 123 -13.38 2.01 5.66
CA ARG A 123 -14.61 1.45 6.24
C ARG A 123 -14.42 0.97 7.68
N GLU A 124 -15.35 1.33 8.57
CA GLU A 124 -15.36 0.90 9.99
C GLU A 124 -15.24 -0.62 10.15
N PHE A 125 -15.93 -1.36 9.29
CA PHE A 125 -15.93 -2.82 9.24
C PHE A 125 -14.54 -3.46 9.29
N ASN A 126 -13.52 -2.76 8.80
CA ASN A 126 -12.16 -3.27 8.75
C ASN A 126 -11.40 -3.19 10.07
N LYS A 127 -11.97 -2.57 11.13
CA LYS A 127 -11.46 -2.68 12.52
C LYS A 127 -11.24 -4.14 12.92
N ARG A 128 -12.09 -5.05 12.42
CA ARG A 128 -11.99 -6.50 12.68
C ARG A 128 -10.65 -7.12 12.27
N PHE A 129 -9.86 -6.48 11.40
CA PHE A 129 -8.54 -7.00 11.03
C PHE A 129 -7.54 -6.93 12.18
N LEU A 130 -7.77 -6.05 13.18
CA LEU A 130 -6.87 -5.78 14.30
C LEU A 130 -7.43 -6.30 15.63
N THR A 131 -8.20 -7.39 15.61
CA THR A 131 -8.68 -8.07 16.83
C THR A 131 -7.56 -8.70 17.65
N THR A 132 -6.44 -9.02 17.01
CA THR A 132 -5.25 -9.59 17.64
C THR A 132 -4.08 -8.66 17.41
N ILE A 133 -3.48 -8.16 18.49
CA ILE A 133 -2.26 -7.33 18.43
C ILE A 133 -1.05 -8.21 18.70
N ILE A 134 -0.07 -8.17 17.81
CA ILE A 134 1.16 -8.95 17.86
C ILE A 134 2.28 -8.03 18.34
N PRO A 135 2.93 -8.30 19.49
CA PRO A 135 3.91 -7.39 20.10
C PRO A 135 5.11 -7.01 19.23
N THR A 136 5.45 -7.85 18.24
CA THR A 136 6.59 -7.64 17.33
C THR A 136 6.19 -7.10 15.96
N CYS A 137 4.89 -6.86 15.73
CA CYS A 137 4.36 -6.37 14.47
C CYS A 137 4.35 -4.84 14.46
N LYS A 138 4.75 -4.25 13.34
CA LYS A 138 4.54 -2.81 13.08
C LYS A 138 3.23 -2.59 12.34
N TYR A 139 2.49 -1.54 12.69
CA TYR A 139 1.18 -1.24 12.13
C TYR A 139 1.23 0.05 11.34
N PHE A 140 0.96 -0.02 10.04
CA PHE A 140 0.96 1.13 9.13
C PHE A 140 -0.48 1.43 8.71
N LEU A 141 -1.09 2.40 9.39
CA LEU A 141 -2.49 2.76 9.22
C LEU A 141 -2.61 4.07 8.47
N SER A 142 -3.38 4.10 7.38
CA SER A 142 -3.62 5.35 6.67
C SER A 142 -4.48 6.27 7.50
N SER A 143 -4.20 7.57 7.48
CA SER A 143 -5.01 8.60 8.11
C SER A 143 -6.47 8.60 7.64
N GLN A 144 -6.79 8.07 6.45
CA GLN A 144 -8.17 7.95 5.98
C GLN A 144 -8.95 6.75 6.56
N CYS A 145 -8.28 5.83 7.26
CA CYS A 145 -8.96 4.69 7.87
C CYS A 145 -10.00 5.18 8.89
N HIS A 146 -11.06 4.40 9.11
CA HIS A 146 -12.04 4.75 10.14
C HIS A 146 -11.35 4.95 11.51
N PRO A 147 -11.72 5.97 12.31
CA PRO A 147 -11.08 6.25 13.61
C PRO A 147 -10.99 5.04 14.53
N SER A 148 -12.00 4.19 14.51
CA SER A 148 -12.07 2.99 15.35
C SER A 148 -10.96 1.96 15.09
N VAL A 149 -10.24 2.06 13.96
CA VAL A 149 -9.07 1.22 13.64
C VAL A 149 -7.87 1.58 14.50
N PHE A 150 -7.82 2.82 15.01
CA PHE A 150 -6.75 3.32 15.87
C PHE A 150 -7.01 3.06 17.37
N ASP A 151 -8.22 2.64 17.75
CA ASP A 151 -8.59 2.35 19.14
C ASP A 151 -7.70 1.25 19.73
N GLY A 152 -7.02 1.55 20.83
CA GLY A 152 -6.19 0.58 21.55
C GLY A 152 -4.88 0.20 20.83
N MET A 153 -4.55 0.87 19.72
CA MET A 153 -3.32 0.58 19.00
C MET A 153 -2.07 1.06 19.77
N PRO A 154 -1.04 0.20 19.94
CA PRO A 154 0.19 0.56 20.65
C PRO A 154 0.95 1.67 19.89
N LYS A 155 1.16 2.82 20.54
CA LYS A 155 1.76 4.02 19.95
C LYS A 155 3.15 3.75 19.37
N GLU A 156 3.98 3.06 20.13
CA GLU A 156 5.37 2.68 19.81
C GLU A 156 5.51 1.66 18.66
N GLN A 157 4.41 1.04 18.22
CA GLN A 157 4.41 0.09 17.10
C GLN A 157 3.59 0.57 15.91
N THR A 158 2.84 1.68 16.07
CA THR A 158 1.86 2.14 15.08
C THR A 158 2.33 3.44 14.43
N TYR A 159 2.40 3.39 13.10
CA TYR A 159 2.74 4.50 12.24
C TYR A 159 1.51 4.94 11.45
N ILE A 160 1.32 6.24 11.36
CA ILE A 160 0.32 6.87 10.50
C ILE A 160 0.95 7.26 9.17
N TRP A 161 0.21 7.09 8.09
CA TRP A 161 0.64 7.52 6.75
C TRP A 161 -0.51 8.16 5.97
N HIS A 162 -0.17 8.90 4.92
CA HIS A 162 -1.13 9.71 4.18
C HIS A 162 -1.08 9.37 2.69
N THR A 163 -2.22 9.34 2.02
CA THR A 163 -2.26 9.19 0.56
C THR A 163 -1.80 10.49 -0.11
N SER A 164 -1.46 10.40 -1.41
CA SER A 164 -1.20 11.58 -2.24
C SER A 164 -2.46 12.23 -2.81
N ALA A 165 -3.63 11.99 -2.19
CA ALA A 165 -4.88 12.62 -2.61
C ALA A 165 -4.80 14.13 -2.42
N GLU A 166 -5.28 14.91 -3.39
CA GLU A 166 -5.23 16.37 -3.34
C GLU A 166 -6.19 16.92 -2.27
N GLU A 167 -7.34 16.24 -2.11
CA GLU A 167 -8.46 16.61 -1.25
C GLU A 167 -8.12 16.62 0.25
N ILE A 168 -6.97 16.07 0.63
CA ILE A 168 -6.51 16.01 2.03
C ILE A 168 -5.26 16.87 2.29
N GLN A 169 -4.62 17.45 1.26
CA GLN A 169 -3.35 18.18 1.44
C GLN A 169 -3.50 19.37 2.39
N GLU A 170 -4.56 20.16 2.24
CA GLU A 170 -4.83 21.30 3.12
C GLU A 170 -5.07 20.86 4.56
N ILE A 171 -5.79 19.75 4.76
CA ILE A 171 -6.04 19.18 6.09
C ILE A 171 -4.71 18.77 6.73
N LEU A 172 -3.84 18.06 6.00
CA LEU A 172 -2.54 17.66 6.51
C LEU A 172 -1.66 18.86 6.87
N ALA A 173 -1.70 19.93 6.07
CA ALA A 173 -0.94 21.15 6.31
C ALA A 173 -1.34 21.88 7.61
N THR A 174 -2.54 21.63 8.15
CA THR A 174 -2.96 22.21 9.44
C THR A 174 -2.22 21.61 10.64
N GLU A 175 -1.76 20.37 10.54
CA GLU A 175 -1.12 19.65 11.66
C GLU A 175 0.37 19.36 11.41
N TYR A 176 0.77 19.14 10.15
CA TYR A 176 2.13 18.78 9.79
C TYR A 176 2.84 19.90 9.04
N LYS A 177 4.02 20.29 9.55
CA LYS A 177 4.93 21.17 8.79
C LYS A 177 5.52 20.47 7.57
N ASN A 178 5.83 19.17 7.71
CA ASN A 178 6.34 18.31 6.66
C ASN A 178 5.66 16.94 6.77
N TRP A 179 5.23 16.37 5.65
CA TRP A 179 4.72 15.00 5.58
C TRP A 179 5.21 14.33 4.29
N TYR A 180 5.16 13.00 4.25
CA TYR A 180 5.55 12.21 3.10
C TYR A 180 4.34 11.44 2.58
N ALA A 181 3.72 11.98 1.54
CA ALA A 181 2.57 11.36 0.92
C ALA A 181 2.97 10.08 0.18
N VAL A 182 2.11 9.05 0.29
CA VAL A 182 2.29 7.77 -0.39
C VAL A 182 1.47 7.77 -1.68
N PRO A 183 2.13 7.74 -2.86
CA PRO A 183 1.44 7.62 -4.14
C PRO A 183 0.90 6.20 -4.35
N GLY A 184 -0.03 6.04 -5.28
CA GLY A 184 -0.49 4.73 -5.72
C GLY A 184 -1.90 4.75 -6.30
N GLY A 185 -2.27 3.64 -6.96
CA GLY A 185 -3.58 3.44 -7.60
C GLY A 185 -4.68 2.99 -6.62
N SER A 186 -5.76 2.40 -7.10
CA SER A 186 -6.95 2.09 -6.29
C SER A 186 -6.76 0.98 -5.24
N THR A 187 -5.72 0.14 -5.35
CA THR A 187 -5.52 -1.03 -4.48
C THR A 187 -4.50 -0.78 -3.37
N ALA A 188 -4.59 -1.56 -2.28
CA ALA A 188 -3.65 -1.47 -1.15
C ALA A 188 -2.20 -1.78 -1.57
N LEU A 189 -1.99 -2.76 -2.46
CA LEU A 189 -0.66 -3.16 -2.92
C LEU A 189 0.05 -1.99 -3.62
N LEU A 190 -0.65 -1.28 -4.51
CA LEU A 190 -0.08 -0.18 -5.29
C LEU A 190 0.39 0.99 -4.43
N ARG A 191 -0.05 1.07 -3.16
CA ARG A 191 0.48 2.01 -2.16
C ARG A 191 1.52 1.38 -1.24
N ALA A 192 1.37 0.10 -0.91
CA ALA A 192 2.34 -0.61 -0.08
C ALA A 192 3.73 -0.64 -0.72
N ILE A 193 3.84 -0.95 -2.02
CA ILE A 193 5.13 -1.00 -2.72
C ILE A 193 5.90 0.33 -2.63
N PRO A 194 5.35 1.49 -3.06
CA PRO A 194 6.08 2.76 -2.96
C PRO A 194 6.32 3.18 -1.51
N MET A 195 5.41 2.90 -0.57
CA MET A 195 5.64 3.18 0.85
C MET A 195 6.84 2.40 1.39
N PHE A 196 6.85 1.08 1.22
CA PHE A 196 7.98 0.27 1.71
C PHE A 196 9.27 0.57 0.95
N ARG A 197 9.19 1.00 -0.32
CA ARG A 197 10.36 1.52 -1.04
C ARG A 197 10.91 2.80 -0.40
N MET A 198 10.04 3.72 0.01
CA MET A 198 10.39 4.94 0.75
C MET A 198 10.99 4.63 2.12
N LEU A 199 10.49 3.59 2.81
CA LEU A 199 11.05 3.08 4.07
C LEU A 199 12.38 2.31 3.89
N GLY A 200 12.95 2.29 2.68
CA GLY A 200 14.28 1.76 2.41
C GLY A 200 14.33 0.31 1.91
N PHE A 201 13.20 -0.39 1.81
CA PHE A 201 13.20 -1.76 1.30
C PHE A 201 13.31 -1.77 -0.23
N LYS A 202 14.17 -2.64 -0.80
CA LYS A 202 14.38 -2.75 -2.26
C LYS A 202 14.15 -4.16 -2.83
N ARG A 203 13.88 -5.15 -1.97
CA ARG A 203 13.68 -6.56 -2.35
C ARG A 203 12.31 -7.01 -1.88
N PHE A 204 11.43 -7.33 -2.83
CA PHE A 204 10.03 -7.62 -2.60
C PHE A 204 9.66 -8.98 -3.19
N HIS A 205 8.98 -9.80 -2.40
CA HIS A 205 8.21 -10.95 -2.85
C HIS A 205 6.72 -10.57 -2.75
N ILE A 206 5.89 -10.90 -3.74
CA ILE A 206 4.48 -10.48 -3.76
C ILE A 206 3.59 -11.71 -3.94
N PHE A 207 2.61 -11.88 -3.06
CA PHE A 207 1.66 -13.01 -3.09
C PHE A 207 0.22 -12.53 -2.87
N GLY A 208 -0.76 -13.27 -3.40
CA GLY A 208 -2.18 -13.00 -3.14
C GLY A 208 -2.67 -11.66 -3.67
N CYS A 209 -2.15 -11.21 -4.82
CA CYS A 209 -2.43 -9.89 -5.38
C CYS A 209 -2.99 -10.00 -6.81
N ASP A 210 -4.14 -10.67 -6.94
CA ASP A 210 -4.65 -11.17 -8.22
C ASP A 210 -5.34 -10.12 -9.10
N SER A 211 -5.66 -8.95 -8.55
CA SER A 211 -6.45 -7.90 -9.23
C SER A 211 -5.69 -6.58 -9.34
N CYS A 212 -4.36 -6.61 -9.29
CA CYS A 212 -3.52 -5.43 -9.44
C CYS A 212 -2.98 -5.42 -10.88
N LEU A 213 -3.67 -4.72 -11.77
CA LEU A 213 -3.25 -4.40 -13.14
C LEU A 213 -2.59 -3.02 -13.17
#